data_AF-A0AAN6MGT1-F1
#
_entry.id   AF-A0AAN6MGT1-F1
#
_cell.length_a   1.000
_cell.length_b   1.000
_cell.length_c   1.000
_cell.angle_alpha   90.00
_cell.angle_beta   90.00
_cell.angle_gamma   90.00
#
_symmetry.space_group_name_H-M   'P 1'
#
loop_
_entity.id
_entity.type
_entity.pdbx_description
1 polymer ?
#
loop_
_entity_poly.entity_id
_entity_poly.type
_entity_poly.pdbx_seq_one_letter_code
_entity_poly.pdbx_strand_id
1 'polypeptide(L)' 'MALASHGHCAHSFVMIKSDNTLIQWMCHVCQCGPFWFIWECRYCRLHTCRNCMESV' A
#
# COMPACT_ATOMS: atom_id res chain seq x y z
N MET A 1 27.59 1.58 1.14
CA MET A 1 26.28 2.19 0.83
C MET A 1 25.40 1.09 0.28
N ALA A 2 24.47 0.56 1.08
CA ALA A 2 23.61 -0.53 0.64
C ALA A 2 22.60 0.01 -0.38
N LEU A 3 22.71 -0.47 -1.62
CA LEU A 3 21.66 -0.31 -2.62
C LEU A 3 20.48 -1.12 -2.11
N ALA A 4 19.44 -0.43 -1.62
CA ALA A 4 18.12 -1.05 -1.54
C ALA A 4 17.75 -1.40 -2.99
N SER A 5 18.01 -2.65 -3.36
CA SER A 5 17.48 -3.22 -4.58
C SER A 5 15.97 -3.05 -4.48
N HIS A 6 15.42 -2.09 -5.22
CA HIS A 6 14.03 -2.10 -5.63
C HIS A 6 13.88 -3.37 -6.49
N GLY A 7 13.86 -4.53 -5.84
CA GLY A 7 13.57 -5.78 -6.49
C GLY A 7 12.23 -5.56 -7.16
N HIS A 8 12.19 -5.68 -8.48
CA HIS A 8 10.97 -5.55 -9.25
C HIS A 8 9.96 -6.53 -8.64
N CYS A 9 9.09 -6.02 -7.78
CA CYS A 9 8.06 -6.80 -7.17
C CYS A 9 6.98 -6.93 -8.24
N ALA A 10 6.60 -8.16 -8.56
CA ALA A 10 5.39 -8.39 -9.35
C ALA A 10 4.20 -8.04 -8.47
N HIS A 11 3.89 -6.74 -8.37
CA HIS A 11 2.93 -6.24 -7.41
C HIS A 11 1.57 -6.91 -7.61
N SER A 12 1.10 -7.58 -6.57
CA SER A 12 -0.24 -8.17 -6.52
C SER A 12 -0.92 -7.64 -5.29
N PHE A 13 -1.80 -6.66 -5.50
CA PHE A 13 -2.46 -5.96 -4.42
C PHE A 13 -3.77 -6.62 -4.04
N VAL A 14 -4.06 -6.61 -2.74
CA VAL A 14 -5.37 -6.93 -2.18
C VAL A 14 -5.90 -5.74 -1.40
N MET A 15 -7.21 -5.52 -1.49
CA MET A 15 -7.85 -4.54 -0.64
C MET A 15 -7.97 -5.10 0.78
N ILE A 16 -7.37 -4.39 1.73
CA ILE A 16 -7.58 -4.57 3.15
C ILE A 16 -8.59 -3.52 3.59
N LYS A 17 -9.68 -3.98 4.18
CA LYS A 17 -10.66 -3.13 4.84
C LYS A 17 -10.67 -3.50 6.31
N SER A 18 -10.58 -2.50 7.17
CA SER A 18 -10.75 -2.72 8.61
C SER A 18 -12.25 -2.78 8.90
N ASP A 19 -12.72 -3.83 9.58
CA ASP A 19 -14.12 -3.94 9.98
C ASP A 19 -14.52 -2.88 11.02
N ASN A 20 -13.54 -2.26 11.68
CA ASN A 20 -13.74 -1.26 12.70
C ASN A 20 -13.07 0.07 12.33
N THR A 21 -13.63 1.19 12.82
CA THR A 21 -13.19 2.55 12.50
C THR A 21 -11.92 3.00 13.24
N LEU A 22 -11.31 2.12 14.04
CA LEU A 22 -10.10 2.41 14.80
C LEU A 22 -8.84 2.39 13.93
N ILE A 23 -8.84 1.64 12.82
CA ILE A 23 -7.67 1.51 11.96
C ILE A 23 -7.81 2.47 10.78
N GLN A 24 -6.89 3.43 10.73
CA GLN A 24 -6.76 4.41 9.67
C GLN A 24 -5.49 4.13 8.87
N TRP A 25 -5.61 4.08 7.56
CA TRP A 25 -4.50 3.77 6.66
C TRP A 25 -4.01 5.02 5.92
N MET A 26 -2.70 5.11 5.72
CA MET A 26 -2.06 6.16 4.94
C MET A 26 -1.33 5.53 3.75
N CYS A 27 -1.47 6.12 2.57
CA CYS A 27 -0.76 5.64 1.40
C CYS A 27 0.75 5.93 1.53
N HIS A 28 1.61 4.93 1.38
CA HIS A 28 3.06 5.13 1.45
C HIS A 28 3.64 5.93 0.26
N VAL A 29 2.88 6.05 -0.84
CA VAL A 29 3.34 6.72 -2.08
C VAL A 29 2.98 8.20 -2.07
N CYS A 30 1.70 8.53 -1.91
CA CYS A 30 1.23 9.93 -1.93
C CYS A 30 1.10 10.54 -0.54
N GLN A 31 1.26 9.76 0.54
CA GLN A 31 1.06 10.18 1.93
C GLN A 31 -0.34 10.76 2.21
N CYS A 32 -1.30 10.55 1.30
CA CYS A 32 -2.69 10.89 1.54
C CYS A 32 -3.34 9.87 2.50
N GLY A 33 -4.32 10.35 3.25
CA GLY A 33 -5.09 9.58 4.22
C GLY A 33 -5.81 10.51 5.18
N PRO A 34 -6.54 9.98 6.18
CA PRO A 34 -6.71 8.56 6.47
C PRO A 34 -7.76 7.88 5.57
N PHE A 35 -7.44 6.68 5.08
CA PHE A 35 -8.37 5.81 4.36
C PHE A 35 -8.88 4.68 5.26
N TRP A 36 -10.14 4.29 5.06
CA TRP A 36 -10.79 3.17 5.76
C TRP A 36 -10.45 1.79 5.15
N PHE A 37 -9.93 1.82 3.93
CA PHE A 37 -9.43 0.67 3.20
C PHE A 37 -8.14 1.08 2.49
N ILE A 38 -7.25 0.13 2.29
CA ILE A 38 -5.99 0.33 1.58
C ILE A 38 -5.64 -0.91 0.76
N TRP A 39 -4.76 -0.77 -0.22
CA TRP A 39 -4.27 -1.88 -1.01
C TRP A 39 -2.92 -2.29 -0.49
N GLU A 40 -2.81 -3.52 -0.01
CA GLU A 40 -1.55 -4.12 0.42
C GLU A 40 -1.04 -5.07 -0.67
N CYS A 41 0.21 -4.92 -1.08
CA CYS A 41 0.86 -5.91 -1.93
C CYS A 41 1.13 -7.20 -1.12
N ARG A 42 0.68 -8.34 -1.64
CA ARG A 42 0.88 -9.67 -1.01
C ARG A 42 2.34 -10.04 -0.80
N TYR A 43 3.26 -9.48 -1.59
CA TYR A 43 4.67 -9.86 -1.59
C TYR A 43 5.54 -8.88 -0.79
N CYS A 44 5.41 -7.58 -1.05
CA CYS A 44 6.25 -6.57 -0.42
C CYS A 44 5.57 -5.81 0.72
N ARG A 45 4.28 -6.10 1.02
CA ARG A 45 3.49 -5.43 2.08
C ARG A 45 3.40 -3.90 1.89
N LEU A 46 3.58 -3.43 0.66
CA LEU A 46 3.43 -2.01 0.33
C LEU A 46 1.96 -1.62 0.43
N HIS A 47 1.69 -0.56 1.20
CA HIS A 47 0.36 -0.02 1.42
C HIS A 47 0.12 1.20 0.52
N THR A 48 -0.83 1.10 -0.42
CA THR A 48 -1.13 2.14 -1.39
C THR A 48 -2.63 2.45 -1.44
N CYS A 49 -3.00 3.70 -1.71
CA CYS A 49 -4.37 4.01 -2.11
C CYS A 49 -4.66 3.44 -3.51
N ARG A 50 -5.94 3.45 -3.92
CA ARG A 50 -6.39 2.93 -5.22
C ARG A 50 -5.60 3.52 -6.38
N ASN A 51 -5.46 4.85 -6.40
CA ASN A 51 -4.81 5.54 -7.51
C ASN A 51 -3.30 5.21 -7.56
N CYS A 52 -2.66 5.10 -6.40
CA CYS A 52 -1.24 4.75 -6.34
C CYS A 52 -0.98 3.28 -6.66
N MET A 53 -1.91 2.37 -6.35
CA MET A 53 -1.82 0.97 -6.76
C MET A 53 -1.65 0.84 -8.28
N GLU A 54 -2.41 1.61 -9.06
CA GLU A 54 -2.36 1.55 -10.53
C GLU A 54 -1.10 2.23 -11.11
N SER A 55 -0.38 3.00 -10.30
CA SER A 55 0.78 3.79 -10.73
C SER A 55 2.13 3.17 -10.34
N VAL A 56 2.14 2.00 -9.68
CA VAL A 56 3.30 1.35 -9.03
C VAL A 56 3.61 0.00 -9.63
#